data_AF-A0A0R1W748-F1
#
_entry.id   AF-A0A0R1W748-F1
#
_cell.length_a   1.000
_cell.length_b   1.000
_cell.length_c   1.000
_cell.angle_alpha   90.00
_cell.angle_beta   90.00
_cell.angle_gamma   90.00
#
_symmetry.space_group_name_H-M   'P 1'
#
loop_
_entity.id
_entity.type
_entity.pdbx_description
1 polymer ?
#
loop_
_entity_poly.entity_id
_entity_poly.type
_entity_poly.pdbx_seq_one_letter_code
_entity_poly.pdbx_strand_id
1 'polypeptide(L)'
;MLHVLWLPDVFGYSWALPQIMKGFGINNFMTTKISWNDTNRMPHDTFIWKGIDGSEVLTHFITTVDPGVPYKNTNNFEYTYNGKITPHTVLGSYSVYADKMLNNDLLLSYGWGDGGGGPQREMIENMKMIDQLPALPTVKPTRVDDYFRQLQRTIKESSQKPAEWNGELYLEFHRGTYTSQARVKKENRQLEFAMRDLEARYVKAGMTIRSCISNRQNSETMGTHPMQPIPRHLAWQFDP
;
A
#
# COMPACT_ATOMS: atom_id res chain seq x y z
N MET A 1 16.71 -1.71 12.27
CA MET A 1 15.53 -2.60 12.09
C MET A 1 14.99 -2.36 10.68
N LEU A 2 14.41 -3.36 10.00
CA LEU A 2 13.84 -3.16 8.66
C LEU A 2 12.39 -2.68 8.85
N HIS A 3 12.03 -1.57 8.18
CA HIS A 3 10.70 -0.97 8.28
C HIS A 3 9.98 -1.02 6.94
N VAL A 4 8.67 -1.28 6.99
CA VAL A 4 7.77 -1.37 5.84
C VAL A 4 6.56 -0.48 6.09
N LEU A 5 6.21 0.37 5.12
CA LEU A 5 4.94 1.09 5.12
C LEU A 5 3.89 0.20 4.44
N TRP A 6 2.92 -0.28 5.23
CA TRP A 6 1.84 -1.15 4.79
C TRP A 6 0.55 -0.35 4.60
N LEU A 7 0.16 -0.10 3.35
CA LEU A 7 -1.07 0.62 3.00
C LEU A 7 -1.79 -0.15 1.88
N PRO A 8 -2.60 -1.18 2.18
CA PRO A 8 -3.17 -2.05 1.16
C PRO A 8 -4.38 -1.42 0.47
N ASP A 9 -5.10 -0.54 1.17
CA ASP A 9 -6.44 -0.06 0.83
C ASP A 9 -6.51 1.43 0.44
N VAL A 10 -5.36 2.11 0.25
CA VAL A 10 -5.36 3.54 -0.08
C VAL A 10 -5.61 3.79 -1.58
N PHE A 11 -6.43 4.79 -1.91
CA PHE A 11 -6.84 5.10 -3.29
C PHE A 11 -5.84 6.01 -4.01
N GLY A 12 -4.72 5.40 -4.43
CA GLY A 12 -3.62 6.10 -5.08
C GLY A 12 -2.63 6.70 -4.07
N TYR A 13 -1.38 6.87 -4.47
CA TYR A 13 -0.29 7.30 -3.57
C TYR A 13 0.47 8.48 -4.10
N SER A 14 0.81 9.43 -3.21
CA SER A 14 1.55 10.67 -3.51
C SER A 14 2.99 10.46 -4.01
N TRP A 15 3.49 11.27 -4.95
CA TRP A 15 4.84 11.20 -5.52
C TRP A 15 5.85 11.81 -4.55
N ALA A 16 5.34 12.51 -3.53
CA ALA A 16 6.10 12.92 -2.36
C ALA A 16 6.22 11.80 -1.30
N LEU A 17 5.45 10.70 -1.39
CA LEU A 17 5.45 9.67 -0.36
C LEU A 17 6.82 9.00 -0.18
N PRO A 18 7.58 8.66 -1.24
CA PRO A 18 8.94 8.13 -1.07
C PRO A 18 9.86 9.04 -0.25
N GLN A 19 9.77 10.37 -0.47
CA GLN A 19 10.52 11.35 0.31
C GLN A 19 10.13 11.34 1.79
N ILE A 20 8.82 11.35 2.08
CA ILE A 20 8.31 11.30 3.45
C ILE A 20 8.78 10.02 4.13
N MET A 21 8.66 8.87 3.45
CA MET A 21 9.10 7.57 3.96
C MET A 21 10.60 7.57 4.32
N LYS A 22 11.45 8.13 3.45
CA LYS A 22 12.89 8.28 3.73
C LYS A 22 13.16 9.14 4.96
N GLY A 23 12.41 10.22 5.15
CA GLY A 23 12.51 11.07 6.33
C GLY A 23 12.26 10.33 7.65
N PHE A 24 11.48 9.24 7.62
CA PHE A 24 11.21 8.36 8.76
C PHE A 24 12.04 7.06 8.76
N GLY A 25 13.03 6.92 7.87
CA GLY A 25 13.86 5.72 7.77
C GLY A 25 13.15 4.48 7.23
N ILE A 26 12.00 4.66 6.55
CA ILE A 26 11.23 3.58 5.94
C ILE A 26 11.64 3.46 4.47
N ASN A 27 12.13 2.29 4.07
CA ASN A 27 12.69 2.07 2.73
C ASN A 27 11.87 1.10 1.87
N ASN A 28 10.80 0.55 2.43
CA ASN A 28 9.99 -0.48 1.81
C ASN A 28 8.52 -0.07 1.84
N PHE A 29 7.84 -0.20 0.71
CA PHE A 29 6.46 0.18 0.53
C PHE A 29 5.63 -1.01 0.03
N MET A 30 4.41 -1.13 0.53
CA MET A 30 3.51 -2.21 0.15
C MET A 30 2.05 -1.77 0.05
N THR A 31 1.37 -2.20 -1.02
CA THR A 31 -0.02 -1.83 -1.35
C THR A 31 -0.73 -2.90 -2.19
N THR A 32 -2.06 -2.87 -2.27
CA THR A 32 -2.87 -3.71 -3.17
C THR A 32 -3.62 -2.89 -4.21
N LYS A 33 -4.22 -1.76 -3.81
CA LYS A 33 -5.25 -1.06 -4.62
C LYS A 33 -4.85 -0.60 -6.01
N ILE A 34 -3.57 -0.42 -6.29
CA ILE A 34 -3.13 0.00 -7.63
C ILE A 34 -3.44 -1.07 -8.69
N SER A 35 -3.57 -2.33 -8.28
CA SER A 35 -4.06 -3.39 -9.17
C SER A 35 -5.51 -3.21 -9.64
N TRP A 36 -6.28 -2.30 -9.04
CA TRP A 36 -7.69 -2.03 -9.37
C TRP A 36 -7.85 -0.93 -10.43
N ASN A 37 -6.82 -0.67 -11.23
CA ASN A 37 -6.95 0.23 -12.37
C ASN A 37 -8.00 -0.32 -13.36
N ASP A 38 -8.82 0.57 -13.94
CA ASP A 38 -9.92 0.17 -14.82
C ASP A 38 -9.43 -0.19 -16.23
N THR A 39 -8.32 0.40 -16.67
CA THR A 39 -7.80 0.29 -18.03
C THR A 39 -6.37 -0.20 -18.04
N ASN A 40 -5.48 0.39 -17.22
CA ASN A 40 -4.04 0.13 -17.31
C ASN A 40 -3.52 -0.71 -16.15
N ARG A 41 -3.15 -1.97 -16.45
CA ARG A 41 -2.38 -2.80 -15.52
C ARG A 41 -1.01 -2.19 -15.29
N MET A 42 -0.59 -2.08 -14.03
CA MET A 42 0.80 -1.75 -13.71
C MET A 42 1.76 -2.80 -14.30
N PRO A 43 2.84 -2.37 -14.97
CA PRO A 43 3.74 -3.29 -15.66
C PRO A 43 4.52 -4.19 -14.69
N HIS A 44 4.75 -3.72 -13.46
CA HIS A 44 5.57 -4.37 -12.44
C HIS A 44 4.83 -4.48 -11.12
N ASP A 45 5.04 -5.60 -10.43
CA ASP A 45 4.56 -5.89 -9.07
C ASP A 45 5.69 -5.71 -8.05
N THR A 46 6.95 -5.63 -8.50
CA THR A 46 8.14 -5.34 -7.67
C THR A 46 9.10 -4.41 -8.41
N PHE A 47 9.27 -3.21 -7.86
CA PHE A 47 10.00 -2.15 -8.53
C PHE A 47 10.54 -1.13 -7.52
N ILE A 48 11.45 -0.27 -7.97
CA ILE A 48 11.88 0.91 -7.23
C ILE A 48 10.92 2.05 -7.54
N TRP A 49 10.26 2.59 -6.52
CA TRP A 49 9.42 3.77 -6.66
C TRP A 49 10.23 5.02 -6.30
N LYS A 50 10.34 5.92 -7.28
CA LYS A 50 11.10 7.16 -7.18
C LYS A 50 10.18 8.35 -6.93
N GLY A 51 10.46 9.06 -5.85
CA GLY A 51 9.78 10.29 -5.46
C GLY A 51 10.19 11.48 -6.33
N ILE A 52 9.41 12.55 -6.23
CA ILE A 52 9.64 13.79 -7.00
C ILE A 52 11.01 14.43 -6.73
N ASP A 53 11.56 14.20 -5.55
CA ASP A 53 12.88 14.65 -5.12
C ASP A 53 14.01 13.67 -5.46
N GLY A 54 13.70 12.54 -6.10
CA GLY A 54 14.63 11.46 -6.38
C GLY A 54 14.78 10.43 -5.26
N SER A 55 14.04 10.54 -4.15
CA SER A 55 14.04 9.53 -3.09
C SER A 55 13.49 8.18 -3.59
N GLU A 56 14.22 7.09 -3.38
CA GLU A 56 13.86 5.77 -3.92
C GLU A 56 13.49 4.76 -2.82
N VAL A 57 12.32 4.14 -2.92
CA VAL A 57 11.85 3.08 -2.01
C VAL A 57 11.53 1.80 -2.76
N LEU A 58 11.89 0.65 -2.18
CA LEU A 58 11.51 -0.65 -2.75
C LEU A 58 10.02 -0.85 -2.56
N THR A 59 9.30 -1.07 -3.65
CA THR A 59 7.84 -1.25 -3.66
C THR A 59 7.50 -2.66 -4.10
N HIS A 60 6.60 -3.30 -3.35
CA HIS A 60 6.03 -4.60 -3.71
C HIS A 60 4.50 -4.53 -3.58
N PHE A 61 3.78 -5.03 -4.58
CA PHE A 61 2.32 -5.16 -4.50
C PHE A 61 1.91 -6.48 -3.86
N ILE A 62 0.84 -6.48 -3.07
CA ILE A 62 0.16 -7.73 -2.71
C ILE A 62 -0.46 -8.28 -3.98
N THR A 63 0.02 -9.42 -4.43
CA THR A 63 -0.46 -10.07 -5.67
C THR A 63 -1.41 -11.23 -5.41
N THR A 64 -2.01 -11.30 -4.21
CA THR A 64 -2.98 -12.36 -3.91
C THR A 64 -4.16 -12.27 -4.86
N VAL A 65 -4.37 -13.32 -5.63
CA VAL A 65 -5.54 -13.49 -6.49
C VAL A 65 -6.80 -13.66 -5.65
N ASP A 66 -7.89 -13.00 -6.04
CA ASP A 66 -9.19 -13.20 -5.43
C ASP A 66 -9.70 -14.64 -5.68
N PRO A 67 -10.15 -15.37 -4.64
CA PRO A 67 -10.63 -16.75 -4.77
C PRO A 67 -11.81 -16.93 -5.75
N GLY A 68 -12.59 -15.88 -6.02
CA GLY A 68 -13.72 -15.89 -6.95
C GLY A 68 -13.36 -15.51 -8.40
N VAL A 69 -12.12 -15.07 -8.66
CA VAL A 69 -11.70 -14.55 -9.97
C VAL A 69 -10.76 -15.54 -10.67
N PRO A 70 -11.04 -15.93 -11.93
CA PRO A 70 -10.11 -16.74 -12.71
C PRO A 70 -8.83 -15.96 -13.03
N TYR A 71 -7.69 -16.35 -12.46
CA TYR A 71 -6.39 -15.68 -12.69
C TYR A 71 -5.84 -15.82 -14.12
N LYS A 72 -6.45 -16.68 -14.94
CA LYS A 72 -6.13 -16.78 -16.38
C LYS A 72 -6.87 -15.73 -17.21
N ASN A 73 -7.81 -14.99 -16.63
CA ASN A 73 -8.48 -13.90 -17.30
C ASN A 73 -7.59 -12.67 -17.31
N THR A 74 -7.01 -12.34 -18.46
CA THR A 74 -6.13 -11.17 -18.61
C THR A 74 -6.87 -9.83 -18.53
N ASN A 75 -8.20 -9.84 -18.60
CA ASN A 75 -9.03 -8.64 -18.47
C ASN A 75 -9.32 -8.27 -17.01
N ASN A 76 -8.95 -9.13 -16.05
CA ASN A 76 -9.03 -8.82 -14.63
C ASN A 76 -7.65 -9.07 -13.99
N PHE A 77 -7.03 -7.99 -13.54
CA PHE A 77 -5.72 -8.00 -12.89
C PHE A 77 -5.80 -7.45 -11.46
N GLU A 78 -6.99 -7.47 -10.86
CA GLU A 78 -7.23 -7.04 -9.49
C GLU A 78 -6.65 -8.04 -8.49
N TYR A 79 -5.94 -7.52 -7.50
CA TYR A 79 -5.48 -8.29 -6.35
C TYR A 79 -6.30 -7.97 -5.11
N THR A 80 -6.25 -8.85 -4.11
CA THR A 80 -6.95 -8.68 -2.84
C THR A 80 -6.00 -8.77 -1.65
N TYR A 81 -6.26 -8.01 -0.59
CA TYR A 81 -5.67 -8.28 0.72
C TYR A 81 -6.59 -9.13 1.61
N ASN A 82 -7.80 -9.42 1.14
CA ASN A 82 -8.79 -10.29 1.78
C ASN A 82 -8.71 -11.71 1.21
N GLY A 83 -7.49 -12.20 1.00
CA GLY A 83 -7.26 -13.48 0.34
C GLY A 83 -7.74 -14.68 1.15
N LYS A 84 -7.94 -15.80 0.46
CA LYS A 84 -8.08 -17.13 1.07
C LYS A 84 -6.86 -17.96 0.72
N ILE A 85 -6.48 -18.88 1.60
CA ILE A 85 -5.42 -19.85 1.30
C ILE A 85 -6.07 -21.06 0.64
N THR A 86 -6.00 -21.13 -0.69
CA THR A 86 -6.49 -22.24 -1.52
C THR A 86 -5.49 -22.52 -2.64
N PRO A 87 -5.51 -23.72 -3.26
CA PRO A 87 -4.64 -24.01 -4.41
C PRO A 87 -4.80 -22.99 -5.55
N HIS A 88 -6.02 -22.51 -5.77
CA HIS A 88 -6.32 -21.49 -6.79
C HIS A 88 -5.62 -20.16 -6.50
N THR A 89 -5.71 -19.65 -5.27
CA THR A 89 -5.09 -18.37 -4.94
C THR A 89 -3.57 -18.47 -4.91
N VAL A 90 -3.01 -19.55 -4.36
CA VAL A 90 -1.56 -19.74 -4.28
C VAL A 90 -0.93 -19.87 -5.68
N LEU A 91 -1.44 -20.80 -6.50
CA LEU A 91 -0.94 -20.99 -7.86
C LEU A 91 -1.23 -19.77 -8.74
N GLY A 92 -2.41 -19.18 -8.59
CA GLY A 92 -2.82 -18.00 -9.34
C GLY A 92 -1.92 -16.81 -9.09
N SER A 93 -1.64 -16.50 -7.82
CA SER A 93 -0.79 -15.37 -7.42
C SER A 93 0.63 -15.53 -7.97
N TYR A 94 1.19 -16.73 -7.91
CA TYR A 94 2.46 -17.03 -8.58
C TYR A 94 2.36 -16.86 -10.09
N SER A 95 1.32 -17.39 -10.72
CA SER A 95 1.14 -17.37 -12.17
C SER A 95 1.04 -15.95 -12.75
N VAL A 96 0.38 -15.02 -12.07
CA VAL A 96 0.12 -13.65 -12.56
C VAL A 96 1.20 -12.64 -12.20
N TYR A 97 2.09 -12.96 -11.25
CA TYR A 97 3.17 -12.06 -10.84
C TYR A 97 4.08 -11.67 -12.03
N ALA A 98 4.30 -10.37 -12.25
CA ALA A 98 5.01 -9.86 -13.42
C ALA A 98 6.53 -10.14 -13.35
N ASP A 99 7.14 -9.95 -12.18
CA ASP A 99 8.60 -9.86 -12.04
C ASP A 99 9.28 -11.19 -11.64
N LYS A 100 8.81 -12.32 -12.19
CA LYS A 100 9.32 -13.68 -11.85
C LYS A 100 10.83 -13.85 -12.05
N MET A 101 11.39 -13.15 -13.03
CA MET A 101 12.83 -13.19 -13.30
C MET A 101 13.64 -12.50 -12.20
N LEU A 102 13.03 -11.56 -11.47
CA LEU A 102 13.65 -10.84 -10.37
C LEU A 102 13.45 -11.57 -9.04
N ASN A 103 12.27 -12.14 -8.80
CA ASN A 103 11.89 -12.69 -7.51
C ASN A 103 10.87 -13.84 -7.68
N ASN A 104 10.99 -14.88 -6.84
CA ASN A 104 10.10 -16.05 -6.88
C ASN A 104 9.29 -16.22 -5.59
N ASP A 105 9.61 -15.48 -4.53
CA ASP A 105 8.90 -15.52 -3.26
C ASP A 105 7.83 -14.42 -3.25
N LEU A 106 6.57 -14.75 -2.96
CA LEU A 106 5.48 -13.78 -2.95
C LEU A 106 4.86 -13.68 -1.57
N LEU A 107 4.45 -12.46 -1.19
CA LEU A 107 3.70 -12.25 0.03
C LEU A 107 2.20 -12.38 -0.26
N LEU A 108 1.59 -13.44 0.26
CA LEU A 108 0.15 -13.66 0.21
C LEU A 108 -0.50 -13.05 1.45
N SER A 109 -1.37 -12.05 1.22
CA SER A 109 -2.27 -11.54 2.26
C SER A 109 -3.55 -12.37 2.30
N TYR A 110 -3.97 -12.78 3.50
CA TYR A 110 -5.13 -13.63 3.73
C TYR A 110 -5.90 -13.25 5.00
N GLY A 111 -7.19 -13.57 5.03
CA GLY A 111 -8.10 -13.24 6.13
C GLY A 111 -9.19 -12.25 5.70
N TRP A 112 -9.96 -11.81 6.69
CA TRP A 112 -11.06 -10.86 6.48
C TRP A 112 -10.68 -9.47 6.99
N GLY A 113 -10.44 -8.54 6.07
CA GLY A 113 -10.36 -7.09 6.32
C GLY A 113 -11.73 -6.43 6.19
N ASP A 114 -11.76 -5.12 5.91
CA ASP A 114 -12.99 -4.33 5.70
C ASP A 114 -13.98 -4.37 6.87
N GLY A 115 -13.44 -4.32 8.10
CA GLY A 115 -14.21 -4.51 9.34
C GLY A 115 -14.38 -5.96 9.76
N GLY A 116 -13.74 -6.90 9.06
CA GLY A 116 -13.68 -8.32 9.40
C GLY A 116 -12.73 -8.68 10.55
N GLY A 117 -12.71 -9.97 10.90
CA GLY A 117 -12.02 -10.51 12.08
C GLY A 117 -10.64 -11.14 11.83
N GLY A 118 -10.03 -10.93 10.67
CA GLY A 118 -8.73 -11.54 10.32
C GLY A 118 -8.81 -13.00 9.84
N PRO A 119 -7.72 -13.78 9.93
CA PRO A 119 -7.66 -15.14 9.40
C PRO A 119 -8.42 -16.15 10.27
N GLN A 120 -9.03 -17.14 9.61
CA GLN A 120 -9.76 -18.24 10.26
C GLN A 120 -8.87 -19.48 10.43
N ARG A 121 -9.26 -20.39 11.33
CA ARG A 121 -8.53 -21.64 11.60
C ARG A 121 -8.35 -22.47 10.34
N GLU A 122 -9.40 -22.57 9.52
CA GLU A 122 -9.42 -23.31 8.26
C GLU A 122 -8.36 -22.79 7.28
N MET A 123 -8.11 -21.47 7.25
CA MET A 123 -7.08 -20.89 6.39
C MET A 123 -5.67 -21.31 6.82
N ILE A 124 -5.44 -21.44 8.13
CA ILE A 124 -4.16 -21.91 8.68
C ILE A 124 -3.96 -23.41 8.41
N GLU A 125 -5.01 -24.23 8.53
CA GLU A 125 -4.93 -25.64 8.18
C GLU A 125 -4.72 -25.85 6.67
N ASN A 126 -5.41 -25.08 5.82
CA ASN A 126 -5.19 -25.11 4.37
C ASN A 126 -3.75 -24.77 4.00
N MET A 127 -3.12 -23.82 4.69
CA MET A 127 -1.71 -23.48 4.48
C MET A 127 -0.80 -24.69 4.69
N LYS A 128 -1.00 -25.43 5.80
CA LYS A 128 -0.22 -26.65 6.10
C LYS A 128 -0.45 -27.76 5.07
N MET A 129 -1.68 -27.88 4.55
CA MET A 129 -2.01 -28.88 3.53
C MET A 129 -1.36 -28.53 2.20
N ILE A 130 -1.49 -27.27 1.75
CA ILE A 130 -0.92 -26.81 0.48
C ILE A 130 0.61 -26.93 0.47
N ASP A 131 1.27 -26.65 1.59
CA ASP A 131 2.73 -26.77 1.72
C ASP A 131 3.25 -28.19 1.45
N GLN A 132 2.40 -29.21 1.58
CA GLN A 132 2.72 -30.62 1.33
C GLN A 132 2.34 -31.09 -0.09
N LEU A 133 1.61 -30.29 -0.86
CA LEU A 133 1.12 -30.71 -2.17
C LEU A 133 2.21 -30.52 -3.24
N PRO A 134 2.58 -31.58 -3.98
CA PRO A 134 3.52 -31.44 -5.08
C PRO A 134 2.91 -30.59 -6.21
N ALA A 135 3.78 -29.88 -6.94
CA ALA A 135 3.43 -28.98 -8.04
C ALA A 135 2.70 -27.68 -7.67
N LEU A 136 2.50 -27.39 -6.38
CA LEU A 136 2.11 -26.07 -5.89
C LEU A 136 3.31 -25.32 -5.29
N PRO A 137 3.30 -23.98 -5.31
CA PRO A 137 4.23 -23.19 -4.50
C PRO A 137 4.12 -23.54 -3.01
N THR A 138 5.28 -23.63 -2.36
CA THR A 138 5.42 -23.76 -0.90
C THR A 138 4.83 -22.53 -0.20
N VAL A 139 4.10 -22.72 0.90
CA VAL A 139 3.42 -21.63 1.61
C VAL A 139 3.76 -21.69 3.09
N LYS A 140 4.44 -20.64 3.58
CA LYS A 140 4.89 -20.56 4.97
C LYS A 140 4.39 -19.28 5.63
N PRO A 141 3.99 -19.33 6.91
CA PRO A 141 3.73 -18.11 7.65
C PRO A 141 5.04 -17.32 7.80
N THR A 142 4.98 -16.03 7.52
CA THR A 142 6.13 -15.14 7.63
C THR A 142 5.68 -13.77 8.11
N ARG A 143 6.62 -13.00 8.65
CA ARG A 143 6.41 -11.60 8.92
C ARG A 143 6.75 -10.77 7.70
N VAL A 144 6.10 -9.62 7.56
CA VAL A 144 6.31 -8.70 6.43
C VAL A 144 7.76 -8.21 6.36
N ASP A 145 8.36 -7.89 7.51
CA ASP A 145 9.75 -7.44 7.61
C ASP A 145 10.75 -8.54 7.22
N ASP A 146 10.46 -9.81 7.52
CA ASP A 146 11.28 -10.94 7.09
C ASP A 146 11.17 -11.18 5.58
N TYR A 147 9.95 -11.05 5.02
CA TYR A 147 9.74 -11.10 3.57
C TYR A 147 10.55 -10.01 2.85
N PHE A 148 10.44 -8.74 3.26
CA PHE A 148 11.19 -7.66 2.61
C PHE A 148 12.71 -7.79 2.80
N ARG A 149 13.17 -8.36 3.92
CA ARG A 149 14.59 -8.69 4.12
C ARG A 149 15.06 -9.71 3.08
N GLN A 150 14.27 -10.76 2.85
CA GLN A 150 14.57 -11.75 1.83
C GLN A 150 14.50 -11.14 0.43
N LEU A 151 13.48 -10.33 0.12
CA LEU A 151 13.34 -9.66 -1.17
C LEU A 151 14.52 -8.75 -1.49
N GLN A 152 14.97 -7.93 -0.53
CA GLN A 152 16.15 -7.08 -0.69
C GLN A 152 17.42 -7.91 -0.99
N ARG A 153 17.56 -9.07 -0.35
CA ARG A 153 18.66 -10.01 -0.61
C ARG A 153 18.56 -10.60 -2.02
N THR A 154 17.39 -11.10 -2.40
CA THR A 154 17.13 -11.65 -3.73
C THR A 154 17.44 -10.64 -4.82
N ILE A 155 16.98 -9.39 -4.68
CA ILE A 155 17.27 -8.31 -5.63
C ILE A 155 18.77 -8.00 -5.69
N LYS A 156 19.47 -8.00 -4.56
CA LYS A 156 20.92 -7.73 -4.51
C LYS A 156 21.75 -8.85 -5.18
N GLU A 157 21.30 -10.09 -5.06
CA GLU A 157 21.94 -11.28 -5.64
C GLU A 157 21.54 -11.52 -7.10
N SER A 158 20.44 -10.89 -7.56
CA SER A 158 19.97 -10.99 -8.94
C SER A 158 20.88 -10.25 -9.93
N SER A 159 21.04 -10.81 -11.12
CA SER A 159 21.68 -10.14 -12.27
C SER A 159 20.75 -9.10 -12.93
N GLN A 160 19.45 -9.18 -12.67
CA GLN A 160 18.44 -8.27 -13.20
C GLN A 160 18.17 -7.15 -12.20
N LYS A 161 18.21 -5.90 -12.68
CA LYS A 161 17.81 -4.74 -11.86
C LYS A 161 16.28 -4.64 -11.82
N PRO A 162 15.68 -4.25 -10.67
CA PRO A 162 14.26 -3.90 -10.63
C PRO A 162 13.97 -2.72 -11.56
N ALA A 163 12.76 -2.69 -12.11
CA ALA A 163 12.29 -1.53 -12.87
C ALA A 163 12.17 -0.30 -11.96
N GLU A 164 12.24 0.89 -12.55
CA GLU A 164 11.98 2.16 -11.87
C GLU A 164 10.58 2.66 -12.26
N TRP A 165 9.77 3.02 -11.27
CA TRP A 165 8.55 3.80 -11.48
C TRP A 165 8.82 5.22 -11.00
N ASN A 166 8.84 6.17 -11.93
CA ASN A 166 9.06 7.58 -11.63
C ASN A 166 7.77 8.36 -11.86
N GLY A 167 7.02 8.58 -10.78
CA GLY A 167 5.77 9.33 -10.83
C GLY A 167 4.77 8.89 -9.78
N GLU A 168 3.53 9.23 -10.05
CA GLU A 168 2.40 8.87 -9.20
C GLU A 168 2.06 7.39 -9.32
N LEU A 169 1.72 6.74 -8.20
CA LEU A 169 0.94 5.51 -8.25
C LEU A 169 -0.53 5.93 -8.30
N TYR A 170 -0.97 6.31 -9.49
CA TYR A 170 -2.33 6.77 -9.75
C TYR A 170 -3.27 5.56 -9.78
N LEU A 171 -4.44 5.71 -9.14
CA LEU A 171 -5.52 4.73 -9.20
C LEU A 171 -6.62 5.27 -10.12
N GLU A 172 -6.92 4.55 -11.19
CA GLU A 172 -7.94 4.93 -12.19
C GLU A 172 -9.37 4.75 -11.65
N PHE A 173 -9.53 3.84 -10.70
CA PHE A 173 -10.80 3.58 -10.03
C PHE A 173 -11.04 4.54 -8.86
N HIS A 174 -12.29 4.62 -8.40
CA HIS A 174 -12.71 5.46 -7.26
C HIS A 174 -12.41 6.97 -7.39
N ARG A 175 -12.24 7.53 -8.60
CA ARG A 175 -11.96 8.97 -8.81
C ARG A 175 -13.00 9.93 -8.18
N GLY A 176 -14.25 9.49 -8.01
CA GLY A 176 -15.30 10.28 -7.36
C GLY A 176 -15.01 10.63 -5.89
N THR A 177 -14.06 9.93 -5.28
CA THR A 177 -13.61 10.18 -3.90
C THR A 177 -12.92 11.54 -3.73
N TYR A 178 -12.33 12.08 -4.79
CA TYR A 178 -11.66 13.38 -4.75
C TYR A 178 -12.61 14.55 -4.54
N THR A 179 -13.87 14.45 -5.01
CA THR A 179 -14.86 15.54 -4.93
C THR A 179 -15.98 15.27 -3.92
N SER A 180 -16.28 14.00 -3.64
CA SER A 180 -17.32 13.62 -2.68
C SER A 180 -17.01 14.18 -1.28
N GLN A 181 -18.04 14.49 -0.49
CA GLN A 181 -17.88 15.06 0.87
C GLN A 181 -17.05 16.36 0.90
N ALA A 182 -17.25 17.25 -0.09
CA ALA A 182 -16.48 18.49 -0.25
C ALA A 182 -16.46 19.38 1.02
N ARG A 183 -17.57 19.44 1.76
CA ARG A 183 -17.63 20.19 3.04
C ARG A 183 -16.62 19.66 4.05
N VAL A 184 -16.58 18.34 4.25
CA VAL A 184 -15.64 17.69 5.16
C VAL A 184 -14.19 17.94 4.73
N LYS A 185 -13.91 17.83 3.42
CA LYS A 185 -12.57 18.11 2.88
C LYS A 185 -12.13 19.56 3.11
N LYS A 186 -13.04 20.52 2.93
CA LYS A 186 -12.79 21.95 3.22
C LYS A 186 -12.50 22.17 4.71
N GLU A 187 -13.33 21.62 5.58
CA GLU A 187 -13.16 21.71 7.04
C GLU A 187 -11.85 21.06 7.49
N ASN A 188 -11.47 19.91 6.91
CA ASN A 188 -10.20 19.26 7.18
C ASN A 188 -9.00 20.13 6.82
N ARG A 189 -9.03 20.75 5.63
CA ARG A 189 -7.96 21.64 5.19
C ARG A 189 -7.82 22.87 6.08
N GLN A 190 -8.95 23.44 6.53
CA GLN A 190 -8.94 24.54 7.50
C GLN A 190 -8.36 24.09 8.84
N LEU A 191 -8.69 22.88 9.30
CA LEU A 191 -8.16 22.30 10.53
C LEU A 191 -6.65 22.05 10.44
N GLU A 192 -6.13 21.54 9.32
CA GLU A 192 -4.69 21.35 9.09
C GLU A 192 -3.91 22.67 9.29
N PHE A 193 -4.40 23.77 8.69
CA PHE A 193 -3.78 25.09 8.85
C PHE A 193 -3.89 25.60 10.28
N ALA A 194 -5.07 25.48 10.90
CA ALA A 194 -5.30 25.91 12.27
C ALA A 194 -4.39 25.16 13.27
N MET A 195 -4.21 23.85 13.08
CA MET A 195 -3.32 23.03 13.90
C MET A 195 -1.86 23.43 13.74
N ARG A 196 -1.38 23.63 12.51
CA ARG A 196 -0.01 24.10 12.25
C ARG A 196 0.26 25.44 12.93
N ASP A 197 -0.66 26.39 12.78
CA ASP A 197 -0.51 27.73 13.35
C ASP A 197 -0.59 27.71 14.89
N LEU A 198 -1.42 26.83 15.46
CA LEU A 198 -1.49 26.59 16.90
C LEU A 198 -0.14 26.04 17.42
N GLU A 199 0.38 24.98 16.80
CA GLU A 199 1.67 24.39 17.19
C GLU A 199 2.80 25.43 17.13
N ALA A 200 2.86 26.24 16.06
CA ALA A 200 3.86 27.30 15.92
C ALA A 200 3.76 28.37 17.03
N ARG A 201 2.54 28.75 17.43
CA ARG A 201 2.32 29.72 18.52
C ARG A 201 2.71 29.16 19.88
N TYR A 202 2.41 27.89 20.16
CA TYR A 202 2.81 27.23 21.41
C TYR A 202 4.32 27.17 21.57
N VAL A 203 5.04 26.83 20.49
CA VAL A 203 6.51 26.84 20.47
C VAL A 203 7.04 28.25 20.76
N LYS A 204 6.48 29.28 20.11
CA LYS A 204 6.86 30.68 20.35
C LYS A 204 6.61 31.14 21.80
N ALA A 205 5.54 30.64 22.42
CA ALA A 205 5.19 30.97 23.80
C ALA A 205 6.00 30.18 24.85
N GLY A 206 6.85 29.23 24.44
CA GLY A 206 7.62 28.37 25.36
C GLY A 206 6.75 27.39 26.15
N MET A 207 5.54 27.08 25.67
CA MET A 207 4.57 26.22 26.36
C MET A 207 4.68 24.76 25.91
N THR A 208 4.57 23.83 26.85
CA THR A 208 4.57 22.39 26.57
C THR A 208 3.30 21.95 25.85
N ILE A 209 3.45 21.28 24.71
CA ILE A 209 2.39 20.82 23.80
C ILE A 209 1.77 19.50 24.30
N ARG A 210 1.19 19.46 25.51
CA ARG A 210 0.48 18.25 25.97
C ARG A 210 -0.97 18.19 25.50
N SER A 211 -1.66 19.33 25.41
CA SER A 211 -3.07 19.40 24.99
C SER A 211 -3.29 19.35 23.47
N CYS A 212 -2.29 19.70 22.64
CA CYS A 212 -2.47 19.64 21.18
C CYS A 212 -2.38 18.21 20.64
N ILE A 213 -1.79 17.26 21.37
CA ILE A 213 -1.62 15.86 20.94
C ILE A 213 -2.98 15.18 20.76
N SER A 214 -3.93 15.38 21.68
CA SER A 214 -5.28 14.81 21.56
C SER A 214 -6.05 15.40 20.37
N ASN A 215 -5.90 16.70 20.11
CA ASN A 215 -6.54 17.35 18.96
C ASN A 215 -5.94 16.84 17.64
N ARG A 216 -4.63 16.58 17.63
CA ARG A 216 -3.95 16.02 16.47
C ARG A 216 -4.39 14.58 16.18
N GLN A 217 -4.46 13.72 17.20
CA GLN A 217 -4.97 12.36 17.05
C GLN A 217 -6.41 12.35 16.51
N ASN A 218 -7.28 13.25 16.99
CA ASN A 218 -8.64 13.38 16.47
C ASN A 218 -8.70 13.92 15.03
N SER A 219 -7.74 14.74 14.60
CA SER A 219 -7.65 15.16 13.20
C SER A 219 -7.14 14.03 12.29
N GLU A 220 -6.20 13.22 12.78
CA GLU A 220 -5.63 12.08 12.05
C GLU A 220 -6.68 10.96 11.84
N THR A 221 -7.60 10.76 12.79
CA THR A 221 -8.72 9.82 12.61
C THR A 221 -9.70 10.27 11.52
N MET A 222 -9.92 11.59 11.36
CA MET A 222 -10.70 12.12 10.24
C MET A 222 -9.99 11.96 8.89
N GLY A 223 -8.66 11.89 8.88
CA GLY A 223 -7.84 11.61 7.70
C GLY A 223 -7.74 10.12 7.33
N THR A 224 -8.41 9.23 8.07
CA THR A 224 -8.44 7.80 7.71
C THR A 224 -9.13 7.63 6.37
N HIS A 225 -8.60 6.70 5.56
CA HIS A 225 -8.97 6.57 4.16
C HIS A 225 -10.48 6.43 3.86
N PRO A 226 -11.29 5.64 4.59
CA PRO A 226 -12.73 5.59 4.31
C PRO A 226 -13.46 6.89 4.66
N MET A 227 -12.87 7.72 5.54
CA MET A 227 -13.43 9.01 5.98
C MET A 227 -13.00 10.15 5.07
N GLN A 228 -11.74 10.15 4.63
CA GLN A 228 -11.16 11.14 3.74
C GLN A 228 -10.10 10.53 2.83
N PRO A 229 -10.47 10.12 1.61
CA PRO A 229 -9.50 9.88 0.55
C PRO A 229 -8.81 11.22 0.24
N ILE A 230 -7.55 11.33 0.66
CA ILE A 230 -6.76 12.57 0.67
C ILE A 230 -6.49 13.03 -0.78
N PRO A 231 -6.76 14.31 -1.14
CA PRO A 231 -6.42 14.84 -2.46
C PRO A 231 -4.92 15.13 -2.60
N ARG A 232 -4.39 14.93 -3.81
CA ARG A 232 -3.09 15.45 -4.22
C ARG A 232 -3.16 16.93 -4.62
N HIS A 233 -2.18 17.66 -4.11
CA HIS A 233 -1.47 18.82 -4.66
C HIS A 233 -2.25 20.12 -4.94
N LEU A 234 -2.00 21.10 -4.07
CA LEU A 234 -1.51 22.45 -4.43
C LEU A 234 -1.36 22.69 -5.95
N ALA A 235 -2.45 23.05 -6.62
CA ALA A 235 -2.41 23.79 -7.86
C ALA A 235 -3.13 25.12 -7.58
N TRP A 236 -2.34 26.18 -7.51
CA TRP A 236 -2.80 27.54 -7.53
C TRP A 236 -3.70 27.75 -8.75
N GLN A 237 -4.98 28.05 -8.54
CA GLN A 237 -5.77 28.79 -9.50
C GLN A 237 -6.41 29.96 -8.77
N PHE A 238 -5.96 31.14 -9.17
CA PHE A 238 -6.59 32.41 -8.86
C PHE A 238 -8.02 32.43 -9.41
N ASP A 239 -8.90 33.06 -8.63
CA ASP A 239 -10.24 33.52 -8.99
C ASP A 239 -10.29 34.26 -10.34
N PRO A 240 -11.50 34.42 -10.87
CA PRO A 240 -12.06 35.77 -11.01
C PRO A 240 -13.14 36.09 -9.97
#